data_AF-A0A3B1DNU8-F1
#
_entry.id   AF-A0A3B1DNU8-F1
#
_cell.length_a   1.000
_cell.length_b   1.000
_cell.length_c   1.000
_cell.angle_alpha   90.00
_cell.angle_beta   90.00
_cell.angle_gamma   90.00
#
_symmetry.space_group_name_H-M   'P 1'
#
loop_
_entity.id
_entity.type
_entity.pdbx_description
1 polymer ?
#
loop_
_entity_poly.entity_id
_entity_poly.type
_entity_poly.pdbx_seq_one_letter_code
_entity_poly.pdbx_strand_id
1 'polypeptide(L)'
;MKSNRYGIEIYSLDKREILYQTRKNQLYVPASNQKLVTTAAALKYLGPDYRYPTRLFTTGNIKGDTLYGDLYIKGYGDPKLVSEQMWLLVNELKNIPIHKVVGNVIADSSYFDSLRRIKTWGRATGAQAYNAPLGALSFNFNTVSVYVTPGSRAGDKPEIVVEPDTQYVKIKNRSQTLPPKKRGRLILNRLDRGDYDEISIKGGISRTSRRAHYFVSITDPTRYTLSVFKEYLARAGIELIGETIEKGIVPKTARLLVDHESEPLALALRGLNKFSNNLVAEQILKTLGAEEFGSPGTTENGLRIISKYMRSLGFSQDQYRIVDGSGLSRQNRMTANQFVSVLEHVHDDLSIYPEFISALGVMGLDGNVRKRMNSVKDSHKARVKTGTLNSVSALSGYFQSRDGERFAFSILMNGLQCKNKIALEIQDKIVHEGLTFERGGEG
;
A
#
# COMPACT_ATOMS: atom_id res chain seq x y z
N MET A 1 -2.04 -18.26 -26.60
CA MET A 1 -1.77 -18.80 -25.24
C MET A 1 -2.34 -20.20 -25.16
N LYS A 2 -1.67 -21.18 -24.51
CA LYS A 2 -2.33 -22.49 -24.26
C LYS A 2 -3.64 -22.23 -23.50
N SER A 3 -4.69 -22.96 -23.84
CA SER A 3 -6.08 -22.71 -23.42
C SER A 3 -6.23 -22.56 -21.90
N ASN A 4 -5.66 -23.43 -21.08
CA ASN A 4 -5.89 -23.45 -19.61
C ASN A 4 -5.22 -22.34 -18.76
N ARG A 5 -4.84 -21.21 -19.36
CA ARG A 5 -4.01 -20.17 -18.72
C ARG A 5 -4.69 -18.83 -18.49
N TYR A 6 -5.97 -18.70 -18.83
CA TYR A 6 -6.71 -17.46 -18.62
C TYR A 6 -8.20 -17.71 -18.40
N GLY A 7 -8.79 -16.85 -17.58
CA GLY A 7 -10.21 -16.75 -17.33
C GLY A 7 -10.69 -15.32 -17.48
N ILE A 8 -11.83 -15.14 -18.14
CA ILE A 8 -12.41 -13.83 -18.44
C ILE A 8 -13.90 -13.89 -18.16
N GLU A 9 -14.44 -12.82 -17.59
CA GLU A 9 -15.87 -12.53 -17.55
C GLU A 9 -16.10 -11.03 -17.80
N ILE A 10 -17.11 -10.73 -18.61
CA ILE A 10 -17.63 -9.39 -18.88
C ILE A 10 -19.14 -9.46 -18.66
N TYR A 11 -19.63 -8.68 -17.70
CA TYR A 11 -21.00 -8.71 -17.22
C TYR A 11 -21.64 -7.33 -17.33
N SER A 12 -22.81 -7.27 -17.95
CA SER A 12 -23.62 -6.05 -18.05
C SER A 12 -24.28 -5.74 -16.72
N LEU A 13 -23.93 -4.60 -16.13
CA LEU A 13 -24.55 -4.12 -14.88
C LEU A 13 -25.96 -3.59 -15.13
N ASP A 14 -26.22 -3.06 -16.33
CA ASP A 14 -27.51 -2.47 -16.67
C ASP A 14 -28.55 -3.53 -17.08
N LYS A 15 -28.12 -4.57 -17.81
CA LYS A 15 -29.01 -5.65 -18.28
C LYS A 15 -28.97 -6.92 -17.44
N ARG A 16 -28.04 -7.01 -16.49
CA ARG A 16 -27.84 -8.17 -15.61
C ARG A 16 -27.56 -9.49 -16.34
N GLU A 17 -26.78 -9.42 -17.41
CA GLU A 17 -26.42 -10.58 -18.22
C GLU A 17 -24.92 -10.65 -18.52
N ILE A 18 -24.42 -11.85 -18.80
CA ILE A 18 -23.02 -12.08 -19.19
C ILE A 18 -22.89 -11.80 -20.69
N LEU A 19 -22.09 -10.79 -21.04
CA LEU A 19 -21.76 -10.50 -22.44
C LEU A 19 -20.72 -11.49 -22.97
N TYR A 20 -19.71 -11.80 -22.16
CA TYR A 20 -18.65 -12.73 -22.55
C TYR A 20 -18.11 -13.48 -21.33
N GLN A 21 -17.82 -14.77 -21.51
CA GLN A 21 -17.13 -15.56 -20.50
C GLN A 21 -16.23 -16.62 -21.12
N THR A 22 -15.12 -16.91 -20.45
CA THR A 22 -14.30 -18.08 -20.72
C THR A 22 -13.62 -18.52 -19.44
N ARG A 23 -13.81 -19.79 -19.04
CA ARG A 23 -13.23 -20.37 -17.80
C ARG A 23 -13.41 -19.48 -16.56
N LYS A 24 -14.53 -18.76 -16.48
CA LYS A 24 -14.77 -17.75 -15.45
C LYS A 24 -14.74 -18.30 -14.03
N ASN A 25 -15.02 -19.60 -13.87
CA ASN A 25 -15.06 -20.34 -12.60
C ASN A 25 -13.75 -21.09 -12.29
N GLN A 26 -12.72 -21.00 -13.15
CA GLN A 26 -11.42 -21.59 -12.86
C GLN A 26 -10.63 -20.71 -11.89
N LEU A 27 -9.89 -21.34 -10.97
CA LEU A 27 -9.06 -20.66 -9.98
C LEU A 27 -7.73 -20.19 -10.57
N TYR A 28 -7.42 -18.91 -10.37
CA TYR A 28 -6.16 -18.28 -10.79
C TYR A 28 -5.50 -17.54 -9.63
N VAL A 29 -4.18 -17.37 -9.71
CA VAL A 29 -3.47 -16.37 -8.89
C VAL A 29 -3.91 -14.98 -9.35
N PRO A 30 -4.55 -14.16 -8.50
CA PRO A 30 -5.11 -12.88 -8.92
C PRO A 30 -4.09 -11.74 -8.95
N ALA A 31 -2.91 -11.93 -8.34
CA ALA A 31 -2.00 -10.84 -8.02
C ALA A 31 -2.76 -9.71 -7.30
N SER A 32 -2.40 -8.44 -7.53
CA SER A 32 -3.00 -7.29 -6.86
C SER A 32 -4.49 -7.03 -7.15
N ASN A 33 -5.18 -7.85 -7.94
CA ASN A 33 -6.65 -7.78 -8.00
C ASN A 33 -7.28 -8.23 -6.68
N GLN A 34 -6.56 -8.99 -5.83
CA GLN A 34 -6.98 -9.30 -4.46
C GLN A 34 -7.39 -8.04 -3.66
N LYS A 35 -6.74 -6.91 -3.95
CA LYS A 35 -7.02 -5.62 -3.31
C LYS A 35 -8.44 -5.12 -3.56
N LEU A 36 -9.12 -5.57 -4.62
CA LEU A 36 -10.54 -5.25 -4.85
C LEU A 36 -11.42 -5.80 -3.73
N VAL A 37 -11.17 -7.05 -3.32
CA VAL A 37 -11.89 -7.69 -2.20
C VAL A 37 -11.57 -6.98 -0.89
N THR A 38 -10.29 -6.70 -0.64
CA THR A 38 -9.85 -5.98 0.56
C THR A 38 -10.45 -4.58 0.64
N THR A 39 -10.49 -3.85 -0.48
CA THR A 39 -11.09 -2.51 -0.57
C THR A 39 -12.59 -2.55 -0.31
N ALA A 40 -13.30 -3.49 -0.93
CA ALA A 40 -14.74 -3.61 -0.75
C ALA A 40 -15.10 -3.97 0.69
N ALA A 41 -14.40 -4.94 1.29
CA ALA A 41 -14.59 -5.30 2.69
C ALA A 41 -14.24 -4.16 3.64
N ALA A 42 -13.16 -3.41 3.37
CA ALA A 42 -12.78 -2.25 4.18
C ALA A 42 -13.85 -1.17 4.18
N LEU A 43 -14.37 -0.79 3.01
CA LEU A 43 -15.46 0.18 2.90
C LEU A 43 -16.73 -0.31 3.61
N LYS A 44 -17.08 -1.59 3.44
CA LYS A 44 -18.30 -2.17 4.03
C LYS A 44 -18.27 -2.24 5.56
N TYR A 45 -17.13 -2.59 6.16
CA TYR A 45 -17.06 -2.89 7.60
C TYR A 45 -16.42 -1.78 8.45
N LEU A 46 -15.52 -0.98 7.88
CA LEU A 46 -14.96 0.19 8.58
C LEU A 46 -15.73 1.47 8.24
N GLY A 47 -16.24 1.57 7.01
CA GLY A 47 -16.83 2.80 6.47
C GLY A 47 -15.79 3.71 5.80
N PRO A 48 -16.20 4.53 4.80
CA PRO A 48 -15.29 5.40 4.06
C PRO A 48 -14.64 6.49 4.92
N ASP A 49 -15.32 6.92 5.99
CA ASP A 49 -14.89 7.96 6.92
C ASP A 49 -14.09 7.44 8.12
N TYR A 50 -13.80 6.13 8.18
CA TYR A 50 -12.95 5.57 9.22
C TYR A 50 -11.59 6.29 9.25
N ARG A 51 -11.13 6.63 10.45
CA ARG A 51 -9.83 7.28 10.69
C ARG A 51 -9.00 6.46 11.66
N TYR A 52 -7.71 6.40 11.40
CA TYR A 52 -6.77 5.69 12.24
C TYR A 52 -6.23 6.63 13.32
N PRO A 53 -6.31 6.24 14.61
CA PRO A 53 -5.70 7.05 15.66
C PRO A 53 -4.18 6.79 15.75
N THR A 54 -3.44 7.86 16.03
CA THR A 54 -2.07 7.83 16.56
C THR A 54 -2.06 8.67 17.82
N ARG A 55 -1.77 8.06 18.96
CA ARG A 55 -1.96 8.70 20.28
C ARG A 55 -0.67 8.90 21.01
N LEU A 56 -0.57 10.04 21.69
CA LEU A 56 0.51 10.33 22.63
C LEU A 56 0.01 10.20 24.06
N PHE A 57 0.77 9.52 24.91
CA PHE A 57 0.43 9.34 26.33
C PHE A 57 1.60 9.74 27.22
N THR A 58 1.32 9.91 28.51
CA THR A 58 2.37 10.02 29.53
C THR A 58 1.98 9.35 30.84
N THR A 59 2.96 8.81 31.55
CA THR A 59 2.86 8.37 32.94
C THR A 59 3.27 9.48 33.93
N GLY A 60 3.73 10.62 33.41
CA GLY A 60 4.33 11.72 34.16
C GLY A 60 3.41 12.89 34.46
N ASN A 61 3.98 13.87 35.18
CA ASN A 61 3.33 15.13 35.50
C ASN A 61 4.00 16.29 34.78
N ILE A 62 3.19 17.23 34.29
CA ILE A 62 3.67 18.46 33.65
C ILE A 62 3.81 19.51 34.75
N LYS A 63 4.99 20.12 34.88
CA LYS A 63 5.26 21.25 35.78
C LYS A 63 5.88 22.37 34.96
N GLY A 64 5.19 23.51 34.86
CA GLY A 64 5.61 24.57 33.96
C GLY A 64 5.59 24.10 32.51
N ASP A 65 6.75 24.16 31.85
CA ASP A 65 6.96 23.72 30.47
C ASP A 65 7.58 22.31 30.35
N THR A 66 7.73 21.60 31.47
CA THR A 66 8.50 20.36 31.54
C THR A 66 7.62 19.18 31.95
N LEU A 67 7.64 18.12 31.13
CA LEU A 67 7.07 16.83 31.44
C LEU A 67 8.09 15.99 32.23
N TYR A 68 7.76 15.64 33.47
CA TYR A 68 8.53 14.72 34.31
C TYR A 68 7.93 13.32 34.25
N GLY A 69 8.51 12.47 33.41
CA GLY A 69 8.06 11.11 33.12
C GLY A 69 8.11 10.79 31.63
N ASP A 70 7.72 9.57 31.29
CA ASP A 70 7.87 9.06 29.93
C ASP A 70 6.80 9.62 28.99
N LEU A 71 7.18 9.81 27.72
CA LEU A 71 6.30 10.14 26.61
C LEU A 71 6.13 8.89 25.74
N TYR A 72 4.89 8.45 25.56
CA TYR A 72 4.57 7.30 24.72
C TYR A 72 3.95 7.75 23.41
N ILE A 73 4.31 7.08 22.31
CA ILE A 73 3.60 7.14 21.03
C ILE A 73 3.02 5.77 20.72
N LYS A 74 1.71 5.70 20.48
CA LYS A 74 1.00 4.46 20.15
C LYS A 74 0.35 4.54 18.79
N GLY A 75 0.71 3.58 17.92
CA GLY A 75 0.11 3.44 16.59
C GLY A 75 -1.03 2.42 16.60
N TYR A 76 -2.15 2.77 15.97
CA TYR A 76 -3.31 1.88 15.80
C TYR A 76 -3.48 1.45 14.33
N GLY A 77 -2.36 1.26 13.62
CA GLY A 77 -2.37 0.67 12.29
C GLY A 77 -2.46 1.66 11.12
N ASP A 78 -2.37 2.97 11.38
CA ASP A 78 -2.43 4.00 10.35
C ASP A 78 -1.45 3.69 9.19
N PRO A 79 -1.96 3.39 7.99
CA PRO A 79 -1.11 3.11 6.83
C PRO A 79 -0.58 4.38 6.15
N LYS A 80 -1.00 5.57 6.63
CA LYS A 80 -0.82 6.89 6.02
C LYS A 80 -0.27 7.94 7.01
N LEU A 81 0.30 7.51 8.14
CA LEU A 81 1.18 8.36 8.96
C LEU A 81 2.44 8.69 8.14
N VAL A 82 2.38 9.80 7.42
CA VAL A 82 3.45 10.32 6.57
C VAL A 82 4.07 11.57 7.20
N SER A 83 5.15 12.09 6.61
CA SER A 83 5.89 13.27 7.12
C SER A 83 4.97 14.43 7.52
N GLU A 84 3.96 14.73 6.71
CA GLU A 84 2.98 15.78 6.96
C GLU A 84 2.13 15.49 8.21
N GLN A 85 1.62 14.26 8.35
CA GLN A 85 0.82 13.85 9.51
C GLN A 85 1.66 13.80 10.79
N MET A 86 2.94 13.37 10.70
CA MET A 86 3.87 13.42 11.83
C MET A 86 4.13 14.85 12.30
N TRP A 87 4.24 15.81 11.38
CA TRP A 87 4.37 17.22 11.73
C TRP A 87 3.10 17.75 12.42
N LEU A 88 1.92 17.38 11.94
CA LEU A 88 0.65 17.74 12.58
C LEU A 88 0.54 17.15 13.99
N LEU A 89 0.79 15.85 14.17
CA LEU A 89 0.82 15.16 15.46
C LEU A 89 1.74 15.86 16.47
N VAL A 90 2.96 16.22 16.06
CA VAL A 90 3.90 16.90 16.94
C VAL A 90 3.47 18.34 17.25
N ASN A 91 2.87 19.05 16.28
CA ASN A 91 2.32 20.39 16.53
C ASN A 91 1.10 20.37 17.46
N GLU A 92 0.28 19.33 17.42
CA GLU A 92 -0.79 19.12 18.40
C GLU A 92 -0.23 18.99 19.81
N LEU A 93 0.89 18.28 19.98
CA LEU A 93 1.59 18.20 21.27
C LEU A 93 2.09 19.57 21.75
N LYS A 94 2.55 20.45 20.85
CA LYS A 94 2.97 21.83 21.20
C LYS A 94 1.84 22.70 21.75
N ASN A 95 0.58 22.35 21.52
CA ASN A 95 -0.56 23.06 22.11
C ASN A 95 -0.72 22.73 23.61
N ILE A 96 0.04 21.76 24.11
CA ILE A 96 0.22 21.45 25.53
C ILE A 96 1.50 22.15 26.00
N PRO A 97 1.58 22.71 27.22
CA PRO A 97 2.78 23.40 27.71
C PRO A 97 3.93 22.41 28.02
N ILE A 98 4.42 21.71 26.99
CA ILE A 98 5.54 20.77 27.04
C ILE A 98 6.57 21.24 26.01
N HIS A 99 7.67 21.80 26.51
CA HIS A 99 8.88 22.11 25.76
C HIS A 99 10.03 21.19 26.15
N LYS A 100 9.93 20.48 27.29
CA LYS A 100 10.97 19.56 27.77
C LYS A 100 10.35 18.26 28.23
N VAL A 101 11.00 17.13 27.93
CA VAL A 101 10.64 15.81 28.45
C VAL A 101 11.81 15.22 29.23
N VAL A 102 11.61 15.06 30.54
CA VAL A 102 12.53 14.41 31.48
C VAL A 102 12.04 12.99 31.70
N GLY A 103 12.31 12.13 30.74
CA GLY A 103 11.90 10.73 30.69
C GLY A 103 12.21 10.13 29.32
N ASN A 104 11.82 8.88 29.13
CA ASN A 104 12.08 8.15 27.89
C ASN A 104 11.00 8.46 26.85
N VAL A 105 11.31 8.23 25.57
CA VAL A 105 10.30 8.19 24.50
C VAL A 105 10.05 6.75 24.09
N ILE A 106 8.82 6.28 24.27
CA ILE A 106 8.47 4.86 24.19
C ILE A 106 7.44 4.62 23.07
N ALA A 107 7.73 3.71 22.16
CA ALA A 107 6.81 3.32 21.10
C ALA A 107 6.01 2.07 21.47
N ASP A 108 4.68 2.19 21.39
CA ASP A 108 3.73 1.10 21.50
C ASP A 108 3.16 0.76 20.12
N SER A 109 3.47 -0.45 19.66
CA SER A 109 2.94 -1.03 18.43
C SER A 109 2.14 -2.31 18.67
N SER A 110 1.57 -2.47 19.88
CA SER A 110 0.85 -3.67 20.33
C SER A 110 -0.55 -3.86 19.71
N TYR A 111 -1.06 -2.85 18.98
CA TYR A 111 -2.37 -2.95 18.34
C TYR A 111 -2.43 -4.03 17.24
N PHE A 112 -1.29 -4.36 16.62
CA PHE A 112 -1.14 -5.53 15.73
C PHE A 112 -0.21 -6.57 16.34
N ASP A 113 -0.26 -7.79 15.82
CA ASP A 113 0.73 -8.82 16.15
C ASP A 113 2.15 -8.39 15.74
N SER A 114 3.15 -9.12 16.25
CA SER A 114 4.57 -8.89 15.93
C SER A 114 4.99 -9.39 14.55
N LEU A 115 4.07 -9.97 13.76
CA LEU A 115 4.39 -10.49 12.42
C LEU A 115 4.53 -9.34 11.43
N ARG A 116 5.79 -8.98 11.16
CA ARG A 116 6.18 -7.94 10.19
C ARG A 116 6.02 -8.37 8.73
N ARG A 117 5.65 -9.62 8.45
CA ARG A 117 5.50 -10.12 7.08
C ARG A 117 4.49 -11.25 7.04
N ILE A 118 3.75 -11.33 5.95
CA ILE A 118 2.85 -12.46 5.70
C ILE A 118 3.68 -13.73 5.45
N LYS A 119 3.36 -14.81 6.18
CA LYS A 119 4.07 -16.10 6.13
C LYS A 119 4.21 -16.66 4.72
N THR A 120 3.22 -16.43 3.86
CA THR A 120 3.17 -17.00 2.50
C THR A 120 3.97 -16.23 1.44
N TRP A 121 4.55 -15.07 1.78
CA TRP A 121 5.36 -14.28 0.84
C TRP A 121 6.78 -14.84 0.63
N GLY A 122 7.14 -15.93 1.30
CA GLY A 122 8.50 -16.49 1.27
C GLY A 122 9.56 -15.53 1.83
N ARG A 123 10.84 -15.91 1.67
CA ARG A 123 11.98 -15.10 2.12
C ARG A 123 12.02 -13.77 1.33
N ALA A 124 12.10 -12.66 2.04
CA ALA A 124 12.28 -11.35 1.42
C ALA A 124 13.66 -11.29 0.75
N THR A 125 13.68 -11.12 -0.57
CA THR A 125 14.91 -10.95 -1.34
C THR A 125 15.05 -9.49 -1.77
N GLY A 126 15.69 -8.68 -0.93
CA GLY A 126 16.02 -7.29 -1.23
C GLY A 126 15.26 -6.26 -0.38
N ALA A 127 15.30 -5.01 -0.85
CA ALA A 127 14.85 -3.83 -0.11
C ALA A 127 13.76 -3.04 -0.86
N GLN A 128 13.03 -3.69 -1.76
CA GLN A 128 11.99 -3.04 -2.55
C GLN A 128 10.78 -2.70 -1.67
N ALA A 129 10.17 -1.54 -1.91
CA ALA A 129 9.01 -1.05 -1.15
C ALA A 129 7.82 -2.04 -1.07
N TYR A 130 7.58 -2.86 -2.09
CA TYR A 130 6.49 -3.85 -2.06
C TYR A 130 6.68 -4.98 -1.04
N ASN A 131 7.88 -5.08 -0.44
CA ASN A 131 8.25 -6.01 0.63
C ASN A 131 8.37 -5.31 2.00
N ALA A 132 7.93 -4.06 2.13
CA ALA A 132 8.03 -3.31 3.38
C ALA A 132 7.41 -4.08 4.55
N PRO A 133 8.05 -4.08 5.74
CA PRO A 133 7.52 -4.77 6.90
C PRO A 133 6.21 -4.13 7.38
N LEU A 134 5.34 -4.93 7.98
CA LEU A 134 4.07 -4.51 8.59
C LEU A 134 4.28 -4.07 10.05
N GLY A 135 3.41 -3.20 10.57
CA GLY A 135 3.46 -2.80 11.98
C GLY A 135 2.39 -1.79 12.35
N ALA A 136 1.86 -1.86 13.57
CA ALA A 136 0.80 -0.95 14.01
C ALA A 136 1.26 0.51 14.14
N LEU A 137 2.54 0.73 14.44
CA LEU A 137 3.20 2.03 14.35
C LEU A 137 4.13 2.01 13.14
N SER A 138 3.65 2.58 12.04
CA SER A 138 4.32 2.62 10.74
C SER A 138 4.43 4.06 10.27
N PHE A 139 5.49 4.39 9.55
CA PHE A 139 5.73 5.75 9.05
C PHE A 139 6.21 5.71 7.60
N ASN A 140 5.75 6.64 6.75
CA ASN A 140 6.15 6.74 5.34
C ASN A 140 6.15 5.40 4.58
N PHE A 141 5.07 4.64 4.77
CA PHE A 141 4.90 3.31 4.19
C PHE A 141 6.02 2.31 4.53
N ASN A 142 6.69 2.50 5.67
CA ASN A 142 7.87 1.73 6.09
C ASN A 142 8.95 1.70 4.99
N THR A 143 9.14 2.86 4.38
CA THR A 143 10.17 3.12 3.38
C THR A 143 10.84 4.45 3.64
N VAL A 144 12.07 4.58 3.12
CA VAL A 144 12.71 5.87 2.90
C VAL A 144 12.85 6.11 1.40
N SER A 145 12.76 7.39 1.01
CA SER A 145 13.10 7.83 -0.34
C SER A 145 14.61 8.05 -0.43
N VAL A 146 15.24 7.48 -1.45
CA VAL A 146 16.67 7.69 -1.76
C VAL A 146 16.77 8.34 -3.13
N TYR A 147 17.25 9.58 -3.14
CA TYR A 147 17.52 10.35 -4.33
C TYR A 147 19.00 10.26 -4.68
N VAL A 148 19.33 10.00 -5.95
CA VAL A 148 20.71 9.88 -6.42
C VAL A 148 20.92 10.82 -7.61
N THR A 149 21.74 11.84 -7.43
CA THR A 149 22.08 12.84 -8.46
C THR A 149 23.50 12.57 -8.96
N PRO A 150 23.73 12.49 -10.29
CA PRO A 150 25.09 12.33 -10.80
C PRO A 150 25.98 13.51 -10.39
N GLY A 151 27.26 13.23 -10.13
CA GLY A 151 28.28 14.26 -9.88
C GLY A 151 28.68 15.01 -11.16
N SER A 152 29.53 16.01 -10.98
CA SER A 152 29.91 16.96 -12.05
C SER A 152 30.79 16.33 -13.14
N ARG A 153 31.63 15.34 -12.81
CA ARG A 153 32.55 14.66 -13.73
C ARG A 153 32.37 13.14 -13.67
N ALA A 154 32.79 12.46 -14.74
CA ALA A 154 32.84 11.00 -14.72
C ALA A 154 33.89 10.53 -13.70
N GLY A 155 33.56 9.53 -12.89
CA GLY A 155 34.37 9.07 -11.76
C GLY A 155 33.95 9.66 -10.41
N ASP A 156 33.30 10.83 -10.39
CA ASP A 156 32.83 11.45 -9.14
C ASP A 156 31.78 10.58 -8.45
N LYS A 157 31.75 10.58 -7.11
CA LYS A 157 30.63 9.98 -6.38
C LYS A 157 29.36 10.78 -6.67
N PRO A 158 28.21 10.11 -6.94
CA PRO A 158 26.94 10.82 -7.01
C PRO A 158 26.53 11.31 -5.62
N GLU A 159 25.82 12.43 -5.60
CA GLU A 159 25.19 12.97 -4.40
C GLU A 159 23.97 12.11 -4.05
N ILE A 160 23.83 11.79 -2.76
CA ILE A 160 22.72 10.97 -2.26
C ILE A 160 22.01 11.74 -1.15
N VAL A 161 20.69 11.86 -1.31
CA VAL A 161 19.80 12.46 -0.31
C VAL A 161 18.79 11.40 0.12
N VAL A 162 18.55 11.29 1.42
CA VAL A 162 17.54 10.40 2.02
C VAL A 162 16.42 11.25 2.59
N GLU A 163 15.18 10.82 2.36
CA GLU A 163 13.99 11.48 2.91
C GLU A 163 13.08 10.45 3.62
N PRO A 164 12.68 10.68 4.88
CA PRO A 164 13.08 11.82 5.72
C PRO A 164 14.58 11.80 6.03
N ASP A 165 15.14 12.96 6.36
CA ASP A 165 16.49 13.03 6.93
C ASP A 165 16.44 12.49 8.36
N THR A 166 17.04 11.32 8.57
CA THR A 166 16.96 10.55 9.82
C THR A 166 18.23 9.79 10.13
N GLN A 167 18.55 9.69 11.43
CA GLN A 167 19.68 8.90 11.95
C GLN A 167 19.43 7.39 11.90
N TYR A 168 18.19 6.96 11.69
CA TYR A 168 17.85 5.54 11.52
C TYR A 168 18.42 4.95 10.21
N VAL A 169 18.80 5.78 9.23
CA VAL A 169 19.36 5.30 7.96
C VAL A 169 20.77 5.85 7.76
N LYS A 170 21.73 4.94 7.52
CA LYS A 170 23.11 5.30 7.17
C LYS A 170 23.45 4.89 5.75
N ILE A 171 24.00 5.81 4.97
CA ILE A 171 24.31 5.59 3.55
C ILE A 171 25.75 5.12 3.37
N LYS A 172 25.90 4.02 2.61
CA LYS A 172 27.20 3.52 2.16
C LYS A 172 27.32 3.62 0.64
N ASN A 173 27.82 4.78 0.20
CA ASN A 173 27.97 5.09 -1.22
C ASN A 173 29.25 4.45 -1.81
N ARG A 174 29.05 3.45 -2.66
CA ARG A 174 30.08 2.81 -3.51
C ARG A 174 29.71 2.94 -4.99
N SER A 175 28.86 3.90 -5.32
CA SER A 175 28.45 4.18 -6.69
C SER A 175 29.28 5.31 -7.29
N GLN A 176 29.25 5.41 -8.61
CA GLN A 176 30.02 6.40 -9.35
C GLN A 176 29.20 7.04 -10.47
N THR A 177 29.60 8.26 -10.82
CA THR A 177 29.09 8.97 -11.98
C THR A 177 29.77 8.42 -13.22
N LEU A 178 28.97 7.97 -14.19
CA LEU A 178 29.45 7.42 -15.44
C LEU A 178 29.55 8.52 -16.50
N PRO A 179 30.39 8.32 -17.54
CA PRO A 179 30.41 9.19 -18.71
C PRO A 179 29.01 9.45 -19.30
N PRO A 180 28.82 10.58 -20.02
CA PRO A 180 27.56 10.90 -20.70
C PRO A 180 27.04 9.73 -21.53
N LYS A 181 25.72 9.50 -21.49
CA LYS A 181 25.01 8.45 -22.23
C LYS A 181 25.45 6.99 -21.96
N LYS A 182 26.44 6.75 -21.08
CA LYS A 182 26.84 5.38 -20.68
C LYS A 182 25.73 4.74 -19.86
N ARG A 183 25.23 3.59 -20.33
CA ARG A 183 24.24 2.81 -19.56
C ARG A 183 24.87 2.28 -18.28
N GLY A 184 24.17 2.46 -17.17
CA GLY A 184 24.55 1.97 -15.86
C GLY A 184 23.31 1.59 -15.07
N ARG A 185 23.50 0.82 -14.00
CA ARG A 185 22.45 0.46 -13.06
C ARG A 185 22.94 0.76 -11.66
N LEU A 186 22.13 1.48 -10.89
CA LEU A 186 22.30 1.59 -9.46
C LEU A 186 21.65 0.37 -8.79
N ILE A 187 22.35 -0.19 -7.82
CA ILE A 187 21.88 -1.32 -7.01
C ILE A 187 21.89 -0.85 -5.56
N LEU A 188 20.70 -0.84 -4.95
CA LEU A 188 20.51 -0.48 -3.55
C LEU A 188 20.21 -1.75 -2.76
N ASN A 189 21.00 -1.97 -1.72
CA ASN A 189 20.77 -3.03 -0.73
C ASN A 189 20.60 -2.38 0.64
N ARG A 190 19.78 -2.99 1.49
CA ARG A 190 19.55 -2.57 2.87
C ARG A 190 19.93 -3.69 3.82
N LEU A 191 20.81 -3.37 4.76
CA LEU A 191 21.32 -4.28 5.79
C LEU A 191 20.82 -3.82 7.15
N ASP A 192 20.24 -4.75 7.90
CA ASP A 192 19.86 -4.55 9.30
C ASP A 192 21.13 -4.48 10.16
N ARG A 193 21.30 -3.40 10.93
CA ARG A 193 22.39 -3.25 11.90
C ARG A 193 21.90 -3.30 13.34
N GLY A 194 20.63 -3.64 13.56
CA GLY A 194 19.98 -3.73 14.87
C GLY A 194 19.35 -2.39 15.30
N ASP A 195 20.12 -1.32 15.27
CA ASP A 195 19.69 0.03 15.68
C ASP A 195 19.39 1.01 14.55
N TYR A 196 20.02 0.78 13.39
CA TYR A 196 19.79 1.54 12.17
C TYR A 196 19.83 0.60 10.95
N ASP A 197 19.36 1.08 9.80
CA ASP A 197 19.51 0.42 8.52
C ASP A 197 20.68 1.02 7.73
N GLU A 198 21.62 0.17 7.28
CA GLU A 198 22.65 0.59 6.32
C GLU A 198 22.14 0.39 4.89
N ILE A 199 21.98 1.48 4.13
CA ILE A 199 21.66 1.43 2.71
C ILE A 199 22.96 1.55 1.90
N SER A 200 23.39 0.45 1.27
CA SER A 200 24.53 0.43 0.36
C SER A 200 24.10 0.64 -1.08
N ILE A 201 24.72 1.62 -1.74
CA ILE A 201 24.46 1.95 -3.14
C ILE A 201 25.71 1.64 -3.96
N LYS A 202 25.56 0.80 -4.99
CA LYS A 202 26.63 0.39 -5.91
C LYS A 202 26.23 0.61 -7.36
N GLY A 203 27.21 0.52 -8.26
CA GLY A 203 27.01 0.66 -9.70
C GLY A 203 27.23 2.09 -10.15
N GLY A 204 26.48 2.56 -11.14
CA GLY A 204 26.67 3.93 -11.62
C GLY A 204 25.50 4.54 -12.35
N ILE A 205 25.50 5.87 -12.37
CA ILE A 205 24.49 6.74 -12.98
C ILE A 205 25.18 7.64 -14.01
N SER A 206 24.65 7.73 -15.23
CA SER A 206 25.27 8.59 -16.25
C SER A 206 25.15 10.06 -15.86
N ARG A 207 26.18 10.85 -16.15
CA ARG A 207 26.21 12.31 -15.95
C ARG A 207 25.02 13.05 -16.58
N THR A 208 24.46 12.52 -17.66
CA THR A 208 23.30 13.10 -18.35
C THR A 208 21.96 12.55 -17.87
N SER A 209 21.96 11.69 -16.84
CA SER A 209 20.72 11.15 -16.26
C SER A 209 20.07 12.21 -15.37
N ARG A 210 18.73 12.25 -15.38
CA ARG A 210 17.99 12.94 -14.32
C ARG A 210 18.27 12.26 -12.98
N ARG A 211 18.04 13.00 -11.88
CA ARG A 211 18.06 12.46 -10.51
C ARG A 211 17.22 11.19 -10.44
N ALA A 212 17.83 10.10 -9.99
CA ALA A 212 17.12 8.85 -9.77
C ALA A 212 16.43 8.88 -8.40
N HIS A 213 15.31 8.18 -8.28
CA HIS A 213 14.51 8.10 -7.06
C HIS A 213 14.13 6.66 -6.78
N TYR A 214 14.39 6.20 -5.56
CA TYR A 214 14.12 4.84 -5.10
C TYR A 214 13.37 4.88 -3.78
N PHE A 215 12.37 4.01 -3.62
CA PHE A 215 11.77 3.71 -2.33
C PHE A 215 12.42 2.43 -1.77
N VAL A 216 13.09 2.56 -0.63
CA VAL A 216 13.81 1.47 0.03
C VAL A 216 13.09 1.10 1.32
N SER A 217 12.69 -0.16 1.45
CA SER A 217 12.02 -0.65 2.66
C SER A 217 12.97 -0.68 3.86
N ILE A 218 12.46 -0.30 5.03
CA ILE A 218 13.17 -0.42 6.31
C ILE A 218 13.01 -1.81 6.94
N THR A 219 13.76 -2.14 8.01
CA THR A 219 13.67 -3.42 8.75
C THR A 219 12.71 -3.41 9.94
N ASP A 220 12.66 -2.30 10.68
CA ASP A 220 11.92 -2.19 11.94
C ASP A 220 10.99 -0.96 11.98
N PRO A 221 9.69 -1.12 11.62
CA PRO A 221 8.72 -0.02 11.56
C PRO A 221 8.62 0.81 12.84
N THR A 222 8.55 0.11 13.99
CA THR A 222 8.40 0.75 15.28
C THR A 222 9.63 1.58 15.62
N ARG A 223 10.84 1.03 15.44
CA ARG A 223 12.09 1.75 15.72
C ARG A 223 12.29 2.92 14.77
N TYR A 224 12.05 2.72 13.48
CA TYR A 224 12.11 3.76 12.46
C TYR A 224 11.18 4.94 12.79
N THR A 225 9.90 4.64 13.07
CA THR A 225 8.91 5.67 13.41
C THR A 225 9.31 6.43 14.68
N LEU A 226 9.81 5.72 15.70
CA LEU A 226 10.25 6.34 16.95
C LEU A 226 11.49 7.24 16.78
N SER A 227 12.46 6.82 15.96
CA SER A 227 13.62 7.64 15.62
C SER A 227 13.20 8.93 14.91
N VAL A 228 12.32 8.82 13.91
CA VAL A 228 11.82 10.00 13.19
C VAL A 228 10.96 10.88 14.11
N PHE A 229 10.11 10.30 14.96
CA PHE A 229 9.31 11.06 15.92
C PHE A 229 10.20 11.89 16.87
N LYS A 230 11.27 11.29 17.42
CA LYS A 230 12.28 12.01 18.22
C LYS A 230 12.89 13.20 17.46
N GLU A 231 13.20 13.02 16.18
CA GLU A 231 13.74 14.10 15.35
C GLU A 231 12.70 15.20 15.08
N TYR A 232 11.43 14.84 14.92
CA TYR A 232 10.34 15.80 14.74
C TYR A 232 10.04 16.58 16.03
N LEU A 233 10.11 15.94 17.20
CA LEU A 233 10.04 16.63 18.50
C LEU A 233 11.14 17.69 18.62
N ALA A 234 12.38 17.34 18.29
CA ALA A 234 13.49 18.28 18.30
C ALA A 234 13.27 19.45 17.33
N ARG A 235 12.83 19.18 16.09
CA ARG A 235 12.49 20.22 15.09
C ARG A 235 11.35 21.13 15.55
N ALA A 236 10.43 20.60 16.34
CA ALA A 236 9.33 21.34 16.93
C ALA A 236 9.74 22.17 18.15
N GLY A 237 10.97 22.04 18.63
CA GLY A 237 11.48 22.75 19.81
C GLY A 237 11.17 22.05 21.13
N ILE A 238 10.80 20.77 21.09
CA ILE A 238 10.62 19.94 22.29
C ILE A 238 11.95 19.21 22.58
N GLU A 239 12.62 19.64 23.63
CA GLU A 239 13.89 19.08 24.09
C GLU A 239 13.65 17.78 24.86
N LEU A 240 14.35 16.72 24.47
CA LEU A 240 14.37 15.46 25.20
C LEU A 240 15.60 15.42 26.09
N ILE A 241 15.40 15.50 27.41
CA ILE A 241 16.48 15.40 28.39
C ILE A 241 16.83 13.92 28.65
N GLY A 242 15.84 13.03 28.54
CA GLY A 242 16.10 11.59 28.44
C GLY A 242 16.61 11.22 27.05
N GLU A 243 17.73 10.50 26.97
CA GLU A 243 18.33 10.17 25.67
C GLU A 243 17.75 8.90 25.03
N THR A 244 17.03 8.06 25.80
CA THR A 244 16.65 6.73 25.31
C THR A 244 15.33 6.74 24.54
N ILE A 245 15.34 5.97 23.46
CA ILE A 245 14.14 5.58 22.73
C ILE A 245 13.94 4.08 22.91
N GLU A 246 12.75 3.66 23.30
CA GLU A 246 12.46 2.28 23.67
C GLU A 246 11.15 1.79 23.08
N LYS A 247 10.97 0.47 23.04
CA LYS A 247 9.67 -0.13 22.71
C LYS A 247 9.03 -0.60 23.99
N GLY A 248 7.74 -0.34 24.15
CA GLY A 248 7.01 -0.71 25.35
C GLY A 248 5.50 -0.66 25.11
N ILE A 249 4.74 -1.12 26.09
CA ILE A 249 3.28 -1.04 26.06
C ILE A 249 2.87 0.17 26.88
N VAL A 250 1.95 0.98 26.37
CA VAL A 250 1.36 2.10 27.12
C VAL A 250 0.68 1.54 28.38
N PRO A 251 1.11 1.94 29.59
CA PRO A 251 0.47 1.50 30.82
C PRO A 251 -1.00 1.92 30.89
N LYS A 252 -1.86 1.12 31.51
CA LYS A 252 -3.28 1.48 31.72
C LYS A 252 -3.48 2.76 32.53
N THR A 253 -2.48 3.13 33.33
CA THR A 253 -2.45 4.35 34.15
C THR A 253 -1.97 5.58 33.39
N ALA A 254 -1.51 5.43 32.15
CA ALA A 254 -1.01 6.56 31.36
C ALA A 254 -2.16 7.49 30.95
N ARG A 255 -1.93 8.80 31.06
CA ARG A 255 -2.85 9.85 30.63
C ARG A 255 -2.65 10.15 29.14
N LEU A 256 -3.75 10.24 28.39
CA LEU A 256 -3.75 10.70 27.00
C LEU A 256 -3.35 12.18 26.94
N LEU A 257 -2.41 12.51 26.05
CA LEU A 257 -1.99 13.88 25.75
C LEU A 257 -2.58 14.34 24.42
N VAL A 258 -2.43 13.53 23.37
CA VAL A 258 -2.86 13.86 21.99
C VAL A 258 -3.55 12.65 21.39
N ASP A 259 -4.67 12.89 20.70
CA ASP A 259 -5.37 11.91 19.86
C ASP A 259 -5.44 12.43 18.42
N HIS A 260 -4.46 12.02 17.61
CA HIS A 260 -4.34 12.45 16.23
C HIS A 260 -5.03 11.44 15.32
N GLU A 261 -5.96 11.91 14.48
CA GLU A 261 -6.67 11.07 13.52
C GLU A 261 -6.13 11.23 12.11
N SER A 262 -5.93 10.11 11.41
CA SER A 262 -5.52 10.11 10.00
C SER A 262 -6.54 10.79 9.08
N GLU A 263 -6.14 11.03 7.83
CA GLU A 263 -7.09 11.21 6.73
C GLU A 263 -8.10 10.05 6.64
N PRO A 264 -9.32 10.26 6.09
CA PRO A 264 -10.31 9.20 5.93
C PRO A 264 -9.79 8.00 5.14
N LEU A 265 -10.28 6.80 5.48
CA LEU A 265 -9.95 5.54 4.83
C LEU A 265 -10.09 5.61 3.30
N ALA A 266 -11.09 6.33 2.79
CA ALA A 266 -11.27 6.54 1.35
C ALA A 266 -10.00 7.09 0.65
N LEU A 267 -9.24 7.97 1.28
CA LEU A 267 -7.99 8.52 0.73
C LEU A 267 -6.85 7.49 0.78
N ALA A 268 -6.78 6.69 1.85
CA ALA A 268 -5.84 5.56 1.92
C ALA A 268 -6.12 4.53 0.81
N LEU A 269 -7.40 4.22 0.54
CA LEU A 269 -7.83 3.30 -0.50
C LEU A 269 -7.52 3.79 -1.92
N ARG A 270 -7.61 5.11 -2.17
CA ARG A 270 -7.13 5.71 -3.43
C ARG A 270 -5.64 5.45 -3.63
N GLY A 271 -4.82 5.70 -2.61
CA GLY A 271 -3.38 5.41 -2.65
C GLY A 271 -3.09 3.91 -2.87
N LEU A 272 -3.81 3.04 -2.15
CA LEU A 272 -3.72 1.60 -2.27
C LEU A 272 -4.02 1.12 -3.69
N ASN A 273 -5.11 1.56 -4.30
CA ASN A 273 -5.57 0.99 -5.57
C ASN A 273 -4.85 1.59 -6.78
N LYS A 274 -4.66 2.92 -6.83
CA LYS A 274 -3.98 3.60 -7.95
C LYS A 274 -2.50 3.23 -8.06
N PHE A 275 -1.81 3.09 -6.92
CA PHE A 275 -0.38 2.74 -6.88
C PHE A 275 -0.11 1.30 -6.49
N SER A 276 -1.15 0.52 -6.14
CA SER A 276 -1.06 -0.89 -5.79
C SER A 276 -0.20 -1.18 -4.55
N ASN A 277 -0.37 -0.38 -3.50
CA ASN A 277 0.46 -0.46 -2.29
C ASN A 277 0.12 -1.71 -1.45
N ASN A 278 1.09 -2.60 -1.24
CA ASN A 278 0.91 -3.83 -0.48
C ASN A 278 0.79 -3.60 1.02
N LEU A 279 1.62 -2.71 1.59
CA LEU A 279 1.60 -2.40 3.02
C LEU A 279 0.21 -1.90 3.42
N VAL A 280 -0.34 -0.94 2.68
CA VAL A 280 -1.66 -0.36 2.98
C VAL A 280 -2.74 -1.45 2.98
N ALA A 281 -2.69 -2.40 2.05
CA ALA A 281 -3.66 -3.49 1.98
C ALA A 281 -3.56 -4.45 3.19
N GLU A 282 -2.36 -4.79 3.64
CA GLU A 282 -2.18 -5.68 4.80
C GLU A 282 -2.45 -4.96 6.13
N GLN A 283 -2.13 -3.67 6.26
CA GLN A 283 -2.49 -2.86 7.43
C GLN A 283 -4.02 -2.79 7.57
N ILE A 284 -4.73 -2.48 6.49
CA ILE A 284 -6.21 -2.49 6.45
C ILE A 284 -6.76 -3.87 6.81
N LEU A 285 -6.17 -4.95 6.28
CA LEU A 285 -6.59 -6.31 6.61
C LEU A 285 -6.45 -6.60 8.12
N LYS A 286 -5.32 -6.25 8.74
CA LYS A 286 -5.14 -6.42 10.19
C LYS A 286 -6.07 -5.51 11.00
N THR A 287 -6.37 -4.31 10.49
CA THR A 287 -7.32 -3.37 11.10
C THR A 287 -8.72 -3.97 11.15
N LEU A 288 -9.22 -4.53 10.04
CA LEU A 288 -10.49 -5.26 10.01
C LEU A 288 -10.55 -6.34 11.08
N GLY A 289 -9.44 -7.07 11.26
CA GLY A 289 -9.33 -8.08 12.30
C GLY A 289 -9.35 -7.50 13.72
N ALA A 290 -8.66 -6.39 13.96
CA ALA A 290 -8.59 -5.73 15.27
C ALA A 290 -9.92 -5.09 15.67
N GLU A 291 -10.62 -4.44 14.75
CA GLU A 291 -11.89 -3.75 15.01
C GLU A 291 -13.01 -4.75 15.32
N GLU A 292 -13.08 -5.90 14.62
CA GLU A 292 -14.11 -6.92 14.93
C GLU A 292 -13.73 -7.79 16.14
N PHE A 293 -12.47 -8.21 16.27
CA PHE A 293 -12.07 -9.25 17.23
C PHE A 293 -11.18 -8.76 18.38
N GLY A 294 -10.87 -7.47 18.44
CA GLY A 294 -9.97 -6.87 19.41
C GLY A 294 -8.48 -6.98 19.05
N SER A 295 -7.67 -6.19 19.74
CA SER A 295 -6.20 -6.22 19.61
C SER A 295 -5.59 -7.46 20.28
N PRO A 296 -4.53 -8.06 19.71
CA PRO A 296 -3.83 -7.61 18.50
C PRO A 296 -4.56 -8.00 17.21
N GLY A 297 -4.61 -7.06 16.25
CA GLY A 297 -5.01 -7.35 14.88
C GLY A 297 -4.03 -8.31 14.19
N THR A 298 -4.57 -9.37 13.62
CA THR A 298 -3.79 -10.42 12.93
C THR A 298 -4.25 -10.58 11.48
N THR A 299 -3.38 -11.14 10.64
CA THR A 299 -3.73 -11.47 9.25
C THR A 299 -4.88 -12.48 9.25
N GLU A 300 -4.79 -13.49 10.11
CA GLU A 300 -5.77 -14.55 10.26
C GLU A 300 -7.16 -14.00 10.63
N ASN A 301 -7.25 -13.04 11.57
CA ASN A 301 -8.50 -12.38 11.91
C ASN A 301 -9.05 -11.50 10.79
N GLY A 302 -8.19 -10.75 10.10
CA GLY A 302 -8.60 -10.00 8.91
C GLY A 302 -9.17 -10.88 7.81
N LEU A 303 -8.56 -12.04 7.56
CA LEU A 303 -9.04 -13.01 6.58
C LEU A 303 -10.41 -13.59 6.95
N ARG A 304 -10.75 -13.71 8.25
CA ARG A 304 -12.10 -14.12 8.67
C ARG A 304 -13.16 -13.10 8.24
N ILE A 305 -12.83 -11.80 8.24
CA ILE A 305 -13.71 -10.74 7.73
C ILE A 305 -13.84 -10.80 6.20
N ILE A 306 -12.74 -11.07 5.49
CA ILE A 306 -12.79 -11.33 4.04
C ILE A 306 -13.67 -12.54 3.73
N SER A 307 -13.57 -13.62 4.50
CA SER A 307 -14.44 -14.79 4.34
C SER A 307 -15.90 -14.47 4.64
N LYS A 308 -16.20 -13.65 5.65
CA LYS A 308 -17.54 -13.12 5.95
C LYS A 308 -18.09 -12.33 4.76
N TYR A 309 -17.27 -11.47 4.15
CA TYR A 309 -17.63 -10.73 2.94
C TYR A 309 -17.94 -11.65 1.76
N MET A 310 -17.04 -12.58 1.42
CA MET A 310 -17.24 -13.50 0.29
C MET A 310 -18.46 -14.40 0.47
N ARG A 311 -18.76 -14.84 1.71
CA ARG A 311 -20.01 -15.58 2.01
C ARG A 311 -21.26 -14.74 1.77
N SER A 312 -21.23 -13.44 2.05
CA SER A 312 -22.35 -12.54 1.74
C SER A 312 -22.62 -12.41 0.23
N LEU A 313 -21.65 -12.78 -0.61
CA LEU A 313 -21.78 -12.87 -2.06
C LEU A 313 -22.14 -14.28 -2.56
N GLY A 314 -22.45 -15.22 -1.65
CA GLY A 314 -22.79 -16.60 -1.98
C GLY A 314 -21.59 -17.53 -2.21
N PHE A 315 -20.35 -17.09 -1.92
CA PHE A 315 -19.17 -17.95 -2.08
C PHE A 315 -18.74 -18.62 -0.77
N SER A 316 -18.66 -19.95 -0.79
CA SER A 316 -18.14 -20.76 0.31
C SER A 316 -16.60 -20.81 0.30
N GLN A 317 -16.01 -21.14 1.45
CA GLN A 317 -14.56 -21.08 1.66
C GLN A 317 -13.78 -22.07 0.77
N ASP A 318 -14.39 -23.17 0.33
CA ASP A 318 -13.80 -24.18 -0.56
C ASP A 318 -13.73 -23.71 -2.03
N GLN A 319 -14.44 -22.65 -2.39
CA GLN A 319 -14.47 -22.10 -3.75
C GLN A 319 -13.36 -21.08 -4.03
N TYR A 320 -12.56 -20.68 -3.04
CA TYR A 320 -11.45 -19.75 -3.20
C TYR A 320 -10.37 -20.00 -2.15
N ARG A 321 -9.22 -19.36 -2.31
CA ARG A 321 -8.18 -19.30 -1.28
C ARG A 321 -7.63 -17.90 -1.22
N ILE A 322 -7.82 -17.22 -0.09
CA ILE A 322 -7.23 -15.91 0.17
C ILE A 322 -6.37 -16.04 1.42
N VAL A 323 -5.10 -15.67 1.32
CA VAL A 323 -4.10 -15.80 2.39
C VAL A 323 -3.38 -14.49 2.70
N ASP A 324 -3.67 -13.42 1.96
CA ASP A 324 -3.21 -12.06 2.20
C ASP A 324 -4.19 -11.03 1.59
N GLY A 325 -4.08 -9.77 1.98
CA GLY A 325 -4.95 -8.70 1.48
C GLY A 325 -4.44 -8.02 0.21
N SER A 326 -3.14 -8.13 -0.06
CA SER A 326 -2.46 -7.43 -1.16
C SER A 326 -2.40 -8.22 -2.45
N GLY A 327 -2.52 -9.54 -2.41
CA GLY A 327 -2.34 -10.40 -3.57
C GLY A 327 -0.88 -10.69 -3.92
N LEU A 328 0.08 -10.37 -3.05
CA LEU A 328 1.49 -10.69 -3.28
C LEU A 328 1.76 -12.20 -3.16
N SER A 329 0.99 -12.88 -2.32
CA SER A 329 1.06 -14.33 -2.17
C SER A 329 0.62 -15.06 -3.42
N ARG A 330 1.48 -15.97 -3.87
CA ARG A 330 1.16 -16.94 -4.94
C ARG A 330 0.21 -18.04 -4.50
N GLN A 331 -0.19 -18.08 -3.23
CA GLN A 331 -1.17 -19.08 -2.75
C GLN A 331 -2.61 -18.58 -2.88
N ASN A 332 -2.83 -17.30 -3.17
CA ASN A 332 -4.17 -16.79 -3.47
C ASN A 332 -4.74 -17.46 -4.73
N ARG A 333 -6.01 -17.83 -4.68
CA ARG A 333 -6.78 -18.45 -5.76
C ARG A 333 -8.17 -17.84 -5.77
N MET A 334 -8.51 -17.14 -6.85
CA MET A 334 -9.84 -16.61 -7.08
C MET A 334 -10.23 -16.77 -8.56
N THR A 335 -11.52 -16.72 -8.84
CA THR A 335 -12.09 -16.86 -10.17
C THR A 335 -12.43 -15.50 -10.79
N ALA A 336 -12.63 -15.44 -12.11
CA ALA A 336 -13.08 -14.20 -12.75
C ALA A 336 -14.48 -13.80 -12.24
N ASN A 337 -15.33 -14.80 -12.02
CA ASN A 337 -16.68 -14.63 -11.48
C ASN A 337 -16.73 -14.06 -10.07
N GLN A 338 -15.82 -14.47 -9.19
CA GLN A 338 -15.74 -13.89 -7.86
C GLN A 338 -15.37 -12.40 -7.91
N PHE A 339 -14.47 -11.98 -8.80
CA PHE A 339 -14.17 -10.56 -8.96
C PHE A 339 -15.33 -9.78 -9.56
N VAL A 340 -16.00 -10.31 -10.59
CA VAL A 340 -17.19 -9.66 -11.17
C VAL A 340 -18.30 -9.53 -10.13
N SER A 341 -18.54 -10.55 -9.31
CA SER A 341 -19.55 -10.51 -8.24
C SER A 341 -19.22 -9.48 -7.16
N VAL A 342 -17.93 -9.30 -6.83
CA VAL A 342 -17.49 -8.22 -5.92
C VAL A 342 -17.76 -6.85 -6.54
N LEU A 343 -17.47 -6.69 -7.83
CA LEU A 343 -17.69 -5.42 -8.55
C LEU A 343 -19.19 -5.12 -8.69
N GLU A 344 -20.02 -6.11 -9.00
CA GLU A 344 -21.47 -5.97 -9.05
C GLU A 344 -22.05 -5.58 -7.69
N HIS A 345 -21.68 -6.30 -6.63
CA HIS A 345 -22.16 -5.99 -5.27
C HIS A 345 -21.81 -4.58 -4.84
N VAL A 346 -20.59 -4.13 -5.12
CA VAL A 346 -20.17 -2.77 -4.80
C VAL A 346 -20.88 -1.76 -5.67
N HIS A 347 -21.16 -2.06 -6.95
CA HIS A 347 -21.89 -1.17 -7.84
C HIS A 347 -23.30 -0.85 -7.34
N ASP A 348 -23.96 -1.84 -6.74
CA ASP A 348 -25.33 -1.74 -6.25
C ASP A 348 -25.45 -1.09 -4.87
N ASP A 349 -24.32 -0.81 -4.21
CA ASP A 349 -24.28 -0.21 -2.88
C ASP A 349 -23.76 1.24 -2.93
N LEU A 350 -24.69 2.20 -2.98
CA LEU A 350 -24.38 3.62 -3.01
C LEU A 350 -23.62 4.12 -1.78
N SER A 351 -23.62 3.38 -0.65
CA SER A 351 -22.87 3.77 0.54
C SER A 351 -21.35 3.56 0.42
N ILE A 352 -20.91 2.78 -0.58
CA ILE A 352 -19.48 2.47 -0.80
C ILE A 352 -19.03 2.62 -2.26
N TYR A 353 -19.95 2.58 -3.23
CA TYR A 353 -19.63 2.64 -4.66
C TYR A 353 -18.81 3.89 -5.04
N PRO A 354 -19.19 5.12 -4.65
CA PRO A 354 -18.49 6.33 -5.08
C PRO A 354 -17.00 6.32 -4.68
N GLU A 355 -16.71 5.92 -3.44
CA GLU A 355 -15.37 5.84 -2.90
C GLU A 355 -14.58 4.71 -3.58
N PHE A 356 -15.21 3.54 -3.76
CA PHE A 356 -14.59 2.40 -4.42
C PHE A 356 -14.18 2.71 -5.86
N ILE A 357 -15.10 3.23 -6.69
CA ILE A 357 -14.81 3.53 -8.09
C ILE A 357 -13.79 4.66 -8.23
N SER A 358 -13.81 5.65 -7.33
CA SER A 358 -12.82 6.73 -7.31
C SER A 358 -11.40 6.23 -6.98
N ALA A 359 -11.31 5.15 -6.19
CA ALA A 359 -10.04 4.53 -5.82
C ALA A 359 -9.38 3.76 -6.97
N LEU A 360 -10.14 3.27 -7.95
CA LEU A 360 -9.59 2.55 -9.09
C LEU A 360 -8.76 3.46 -10.02
N GLY A 361 -7.83 2.86 -10.77
CA GLY A 361 -7.05 3.57 -11.77
C GLY A 361 -7.91 3.97 -12.97
N VAL A 362 -7.73 5.18 -13.46
CA VAL A 362 -8.40 5.72 -14.65
C VAL A 362 -7.50 5.47 -15.84
N MET A 363 -7.94 4.57 -16.72
CA MET A 363 -7.14 4.16 -17.87
C MET A 363 -6.74 5.38 -18.71
N GLY A 364 -5.46 5.47 -19.08
CA GLY A 364 -4.91 6.60 -19.84
C GLY A 364 -4.64 7.88 -19.04
N LEU A 365 -5.10 8.01 -17.79
CA LEU A 365 -5.01 9.26 -17.03
C LEU A 365 -4.22 9.17 -15.72
N ASP A 366 -4.45 8.15 -14.89
CA ASP A 366 -3.88 8.15 -13.54
C ASP A 366 -3.30 6.81 -13.06
N GLY A 367 -2.67 6.86 -11.89
CA GLY A 367 -2.07 5.70 -11.23
C GLY A 367 -1.09 4.93 -12.11
N ASN A 368 -1.07 3.61 -11.93
CA ASN A 368 -0.24 2.69 -12.70
C ASN A 368 -0.72 2.48 -14.15
N VAL A 369 -1.87 3.05 -14.54
CA VAL A 369 -2.46 2.90 -15.89
C VAL A 369 -2.39 4.18 -16.73
N ARG A 370 -1.83 5.27 -16.21
CA ARG A 370 -1.68 6.57 -16.91
C ARG A 370 -0.99 6.53 -18.28
N LYS A 371 -0.20 5.49 -18.55
CA LYS A 371 0.54 5.30 -19.83
C LYS A 371 -0.07 4.22 -20.72
N ARG A 372 -1.18 3.61 -20.32
CA ARG A 372 -1.89 2.58 -21.09
C ARG A 372 -3.03 3.25 -21.85
N MET A 373 -3.23 2.88 -23.11
CA MET A 373 -4.34 3.36 -23.95
C MET A 373 -4.47 4.90 -24.04
N ASN A 374 -3.37 5.65 -23.91
CA ASN A 374 -3.37 7.12 -23.95
C ASN A 374 -3.82 7.70 -25.31
N SER A 375 -3.69 6.95 -26.40
CA SER A 375 -4.17 7.31 -27.73
C SER A 375 -5.60 6.82 -28.03
N VAL A 376 -6.23 6.09 -27.12
CA VAL A 376 -7.59 5.56 -27.30
C VAL A 376 -8.58 6.58 -26.77
N LYS A 377 -9.50 7.02 -27.65
CA LYS A 377 -10.61 7.90 -27.30
C LYS A 377 -11.44 7.26 -26.18
N ASP A 378 -11.87 8.07 -25.22
CA ASP A 378 -12.71 7.64 -24.10
C ASP A 378 -12.12 6.54 -23.19
N SER A 379 -10.81 6.28 -23.26
CA SER A 379 -10.13 5.33 -22.36
C SER A 379 -10.41 5.58 -20.88
N HIS A 380 -10.57 6.85 -20.48
CA HIS A 380 -10.90 7.26 -19.11
C HIS A 380 -12.26 6.74 -18.58
N LYS A 381 -13.14 6.24 -19.46
CA LYS A 381 -14.37 5.53 -19.07
C LYS A 381 -14.11 4.13 -18.51
N ALA A 382 -12.87 3.62 -18.60
CA ALA A 382 -12.44 2.40 -17.91
C ALA A 382 -11.77 2.73 -16.56
N ARG A 383 -12.30 2.10 -15.49
CA ARG A 383 -11.83 2.22 -14.10
C ARG A 383 -11.34 0.86 -13.62
N VAL A 384 -10.05 0.71 -13.38
CA VAL A 384 -9.41 -0.61 -13.28
C VAL A 384 -8.45 -0.78 -12.11
N LYS A 385 -8.34 -2.02 -11.64
CA LYS A 385 -7.22 -2.50 -10.83
C LYS A 385 -6.35 -3.45 -11.65
N THR A 386 -5.05 -3.19 -11.63
CA THR A 386 -4.03 -4.04 -12.23
C THR A 386 -3.46 -5.04 -11.22
N GLY A 387 -2.94 -6.15 -11.71
CA GLY A 387 -2.15 -7.11 -10.94
C GLY A 387 -1.05 -7.75 -11.77
N THR A 388 0.18 -7.77 -11.26
CA THR A 388 1.33 -8.37 -11.96
C THR A 388 2.23 -9.08 -10.97
N LEU A 389 2.57 -10.34 -11.27
CA LEU A 389 3.67 -11.10 -10.66
C LEU A 389 4.45 -11.81 -11.78
N ASN A 390 5.53 -12.52 -11.47
CA ASN A 390 6.21 -13.34 -12.49
C ASN A 390 5.21 -14.33 -13.12
N SER A 391 5.08 -14.32 -14.45
CA SER A 391 4.15 -15.18 -15.20
C SER A 391 2.65 -15.00 -14.86
N VAL A 392 2.25 -13.92 -14.19
CA VAL A 392 0.85 -13.61 -13.84
C VAL A 392 0.54 -12.17 -14.20
N SER A 393 -0.59 -11.95 -14.88
CA SER A 393 -1.13 -10.64 -15.21
C SER A 393 -2.65 -10.63 -15.02
N ALA A 394 -3.18 -9.60 -14.41
CA ALA A 394 -4.60 -9.46 -14.13
C ALA A 394 -5.07 -8.01 -14.35
N LEU A 395 -6.32 -7.86 -14.81
CA LEU A 395 -6.99 -6.57 -14.97
C LEU A 395 -8.48 -6.77 -14.72
N SER A 396 -9.04 -6.08 -13.74
CA SER A 396 -10.48 -6.13 -13.42
C SER A 396 -10.97 -4.73 -13.08
N GLY A 397 -12.26 -4.49 -13.26
CA GLY A 397 -12.87 -3.20 -12.96
C GLY A 397 -14.13 -2.97 -13.77
N TYR A 398 -14.36 -1.71 -14.13
CA TYR A 398 -15.52 -1.27 -14.91
C TYR A 398 -15.09 -0.64 -16.22
N PHE A 399 -15.98 -0.70 -17.22
CA PHE A 399 -15.94 0.19 -18.37
C PHE A 399 -17.37 0.56 -18.78
N GLN A 400 -17.49 1.66 -19.52
CA GLN A 400 -18.71 2.06 -20.19
C GLN A 400 -18.50 1.95 -21.70
N SER A 401 -19.39 1.23 -22.38
CA SER A 401 -19.36 1.06 -23.83
C SER A 401 -19.74 2.33 -24.59
N ARG A 402 -19.69 2.28 -25.93
CA ARG A 402 -19.94 3.43 -26.80
C ARG A 402 -21.40 3.89 -26.74
N ASP A 403 -22.34 2.96 -26.62
CA ASP A 403 -23.77 3.20 -26.42
C ASP A 403 -24.15 3.52 -24.95
N GLY A 404 -23.18 3.55 -24.03
CA GLY A 404 -23.38 3.99 -22.65
C GLY A 404 -23.66 2.89 -21.64
N GLU A 405 -23.78 1.63 -22.08
CA GLU A 405 -23.96 0.48 -21.19
C GLU A 405 -22.74 0.26 -20.28
N ARG A 406 -22.99 -0.07 -19.02
CA ARG A 406 -21.94 -0.24 -18.00
C ARG A 406 -21.66 -1.71 -17.76
N PHE A 407 -20.37 -2.03 -17.71
CA PHE A 407 -19.90 -3.39 -17.54
C PHE A 407 -18.96 -3.51 -16.35
N ALA A 408 -19.10 -4.60 -15.60
CA ALA A 408 -18.06 -5.11 -14.72
C ALA A 408 -17.29 -6.22 -15.46
N PHE A 409 -15.97 -6.27 -15.28
CA PHE A 409 -15.15 -7.28 -15.94
C PHE A 409 -13.98 -7.75 -15.10
N SER A 410 -13.50 -8.94 -15.45
CA SER A 410 -12.29 -9.51 -14.88
C SER A 410 -11.52 -10.34 -15.91
N ILE A 411 -10.23 -10.06 -16.06
CA ILE A 411 -9.29 -10.76 -16.95
C ILE A 411 -8.14 -11.28 -16.07
N LEU A 412 -8.06 -12.59 -15.91
CA LEU A 412 -7.03 -13.27 -15.13
C LEU A 412 -6.16 -14.11 -16.06
N MET A 413 -4.84 -13.87 -16.08
CA MET A 413 -3.89 -14.55 -16.96
C MET A 413 -2.73 -15.11 -16.13
N ASN A 414 -2.48 -16.40 -16.23
CA ASN A 414 -1.51 -17.13 -15.40
C ASN A 414 -0.59 -17.99 -16.27
N GLY A 415 0.56 -18.40 -15.72
CA GLY A 415 1.54 -19.24 -16.43
C GLY A 415 2.07 -18.60 -17.72
N LEU A 416 2.16 -17.28 -17.79
CA LEU A 416 2.64 -16.57 -18.97
C LEU A 416 4.11 -16.95 -19.27
N GLN A 417 4.36 -17.38 -20.50
CA GLN A 417 5.69 -17.68 -21.05
C GLN A 417 6.24 -16.50 -21.89
N CYS A 418 5.49 -15.42 -21.99
CA CYS A 418 5.85 -14.22 -22.73
C CYS A 418 6.25 -13.09 -21.77
N LYS A 419 6.81 -12.01 -22.33
CA LYS A 419 7.04 -10.77 -21.57
C LYS A 419 5.70 -10.21 -21.09
N ASN A 420 5.63 -9.70 -19.86
CA ASN A 420 4.42 -9.10 -19.28
C ASN A 420 3.77 -8.03 -20.20
N LYS A 421 4.58 -7.31 -20.99
CA LYS A 421 4.09 -6.33 -21.97
C LYS A 421 3.03 -6.91 -22.91
N ILE A 422 3.21 -8.14 -23.39
CA ILE A 422 2.26 -8.79 -24.31
C ILE A 422 0.92 -9.06 -23.60
N ALA A 423 0.94 -9.46 -22.33
CA ALA A 423 -0.28 -9.67 -21.56
C ALA A 423 -1.03 -8.34 -21.32
N LEU A 424 -0.30 -7.25 -21.05
CA LEU A 424 -0.88 -5.91 -20.91
C LEU A 424 -1.53 -5.45 -22.23
N GLU A 425 -0.87 -5.67 -23.37
CA GLU A 425 -1.40 -5.34 -24.70
C GLU A 425 -2.69 -6.12 -25.01
N ILE A 426 -2.78 -7.39 -24.61
CA ILE A 426 -4.01 -8.19 -24.78
C ILE A 426 -5.15 -7.65 -23.89
N GLN A 427 -4.85 -7.33 -22.64
CA GLN A 427 -5.82 -6.70 -21.74
C GLN A 427 -6.32 -5.36 -22.29
N ASP A 428 -5.40 -4.52 -22.79
CA ASP A 428 -5.74 -3.21 -23.38
C ASP A 428 -6.65 -3.37 -24.60
N LYS A 429 -6.36 -4.36 -25.47
CA LYS A 429 -7.23 -4.68 -26.61
C LYS A 429 -8.64 -5.08 -26.18
N ILE A 430 -8.77 -5.99 -25.22
CA ILE A 430 -10.10 -6.43 -24.73
C ILE A 430 -10.89 -5.24 -24.15
N VAL A 431 -10.25 -4.38 -23.36
CA VAL A 431 -10.89 -3.19 -22.81
C VAL A 431 -11.25 -2.20 -23.92
N HIS A 432 -10.40 -2.03 -24.94
CA HIS A 432 -10.70 -1.19 -26.09
C HIS A 432 -11.94 -1.68 -26.84
N GLU A 433 -12.04 -2.97 -27.16
CA GLU A 433 -13.23 -3.54 -27.79
C GLU A 433 -14.49 -3.30 -26.94
N GLY A 434 -14.38 -3.43 -25.61
CA GLY A 434 -15.49 -3.12 -24.70
C GLY A 434 -15.90 -1.64 -24.72
N LEU A 435 -14.96 -0.71 -24.84
CA LEU A 435 -15.23 0.72 -24.95
C LEU A 435 -15.89 1.10 -26.28
N THR A 436 -15.60 0.38 -27.37
CA THR A 436 -16.17 0.62 -28.70
C THR A 436 -17.45 -0.17 -28.98
N PHE A 437 -17.77 -1.14 -28.14
CA PHE A 437 -18.96 -1.99 -28.23
C PHE A 437 -20.25 -1.15 -28.30
N GLU A 438 -21.18 -1.59 -29.15
CA GLU A 438 -22.57 -1.12 -29.21
C GLU A 438 -23.47 -2.33 -29.44
N ARG A 439 -24.64 -2.34 -28.81
CA ARG A 439 -25.65 -3.37 -29.12
C ARG A 439 -26.40 -3.02 -30.39
N GLY A 440 -26.47 -3.98 -31.30
CA GLY A 440 -27.22 -3.84 -32.56
C GLY A 440 -26.45 -3.18 -33.70
N GLY A 441 -25.14 -2.99 -33.58
CA GLY A 441 -24.28 -2.67 -34.73
C GLY A 441 -23.99 -3.93 -35.54
N GLU A 442 -24.46 -3.98 -36.79
CA GLU A 442 -23.86 -4.85 -37.80
C GLU A 442 -22.43 -4.33 -38.08
N GLY A 443 -21.41 -5.09 -37.71
CA GLY A 443 -20.01 -4.75 -37.93
C GLY A 443 -19.04 -5.76 -37.38
#